data_AF-A0A1M7JG11-F1
#
_entry.id   AF-A0A1M7JG11-F1
#
_cell.length_a   1.000
_cell.length_b   1.000
_cell.length_c   1.000
_cell.angle_alpha   90.00
_cell.angle_beta   90.00
_cell.angle_gamma   90.00
#
_symmetry.space_group_name_H-M   'P 1'
#
loop_
_entity.id
_entity.type
_entity.pdbx_description
1 polymer ?
#
loop_
_entity_poly.entity_id
_entity_poly.type
_entity_poly.pdbx_seq_one_letter_code
_entity_poly.pdbx_strand_id
1 'polypeptide(L)'
;MEPQPLIYCPLCKWEPNGNSLWCCAPSEPGAGCFTRWNTFWTAGCCPGCGHFWAITQCLSCKQKSPHEAWYHYPSDEGRERSKEEELEISR
;
A
#
# COMPACT_ATOMS: atom_id res chain seq x y z
N MET A 1 -9.93 -7.80 -15.50
CA MET A 1 -9.48 -6.74 -14.60
C MET A 1 -8.86 -7.41 -13.39
N GLU A 2 -7.55 -7.24 -13.20
CA GLU A 2 -6.86 -7.77 -12.02
C GLU A 2 -7.44 -7.12 -10.77
N PRO A 3 -7.56 -7.87 -9.65
CA PRO A 3 -8.07 -7.29 -8.42
C PRO A 3 -7.12 -6.20 -7.91
N GLN A 4 -7.70 -5.06 -7.50
CA GLN A 4 -6.93 -3.99 -6.89
C GLN A 4 -6.41 -4.44 -5.51
N PRO A 5 -5.16 -4.10 -5.13
CA PRO A 5 -4.64 -4.46 -3.83
C PRO A 5 -5.33 -3.68 -2.71
N LEU A 6 -5.54 -4.35 -1.57
CA LEU A 6 -5.82 -3.69 -0.31
C LEU A 6 -4.50 -3.14 0.25
N ILE A 7 -4.52 -1.90 0.73
CA ILE A 7 -3.32 -1.24 1.25
C ILE A 7 -3.44 -1.12 2.77
N TYR A 8 -2.60 -1.84 3.50
CA TYR A 8 -2.54 -1.73 4.96
C TYR A 8 -1.17 -2.13 5.53
N CYS A 9 -0.87 -1.60 6.71
CA CYS A 9 0.38 -1.89 7.40
C CYS A 9 0.51 -3.41 7.63
N PRO A 10 1.57 -4.07 7.13
CA PRO A 10 1.73 -5.52 7.28
C PRO A 10 1.86 -5.96 8.75
N LEU A 11 2.26 -5.04 9.64
CA LEU A 11 2.54 -5.33 11.04
C LEU A 11 1.33 -5.12 11.96
N CYS A 12 0.48 -4.12 11.69
CA CYS A 12 -0.63 -3.77 12.59
C CYS A 12 -1.98 -3.59 11.89
N LYS A 13 -2.06 -3.87 10.58
CA LYS A 13 -3.27 -3.78 9.75
C LYS A 13 -3.92 -2.39 9.67
N TRP A 14 -3.22 -1.33 10.08
CA TRP A 14 -3.71 0.04 9.90
C TRP A 14 -3.77 0.43 8.42
N GLU A 15 -4.90 1.00 8.02
CA GLU A 15 -5.17 1.46 6.66
C GLU A 15 -4.90 2.98 6.52
N PRO A 16 -4.07 3.40 5.56
CA PRO A 16 -3.87 4.81 5.26
C PRO A 16 -5.08 5.38 4.52
N ASN A 17 -5.53 6.56 4.95
CA ASN A 17 -6.54 7.34 4.22
C ASN A 17 -5.88 8.41 3.33
N GLY A 18 -6.68 9.17 2.57
CA GLY A 18 -6.19 10.24 1.70
C GLY A 18 -5.38 11.34 2.41
N ASN A 19 -5.55 11.50 3.72
CA ASN A 19 -4.87 12.50 4.55
C ASN A 19 -3.65 11.93 5.28
N SER A 20 -3.31 10.66 5.03
CA SER A 20 -2.10 10.02 5.57
C SER A 20 -0.90 10.48 4.74
N LEU A 21 -0.15 11.45 5.29
CA LEU A 21 0.96 12.09 4.58
C LEU A 21 2.31 11.73 5.22
N TRP A 22 3.24 11.31 4.37
CA TRP A 22 4.66 11.16 4.66
C TRP A 22 5.42 12.37 4.16
N CYS A 23 6.62 12.59 4.69
CA CYS A 23 7.51 13.68 4.29
C CYS A 23 8.78 13.11 3.65
N CYS A 24 9.24 13.71 2.55
CA CYS A 24 10.52 13.36 1.93
C CYS A 24 11.63 13.97 2.79
N ALA A 25 12.06 13.21 3.79
CA ALA A 25 13.13 13.62 4.70
C ALA A 25 14.51 13.44 4.05
N PRO A 26 15.52 14.21 4.47
CA PRO A 26 16.90 14.10 3.97
C PRO A 26 17.64 12.93 4.62
N SER A 27 17.05 11.72 4.62
CA SER A 27 17.64 10.53 5.26
C SER A 27 18.37 9.60 4.28
N GLU A 28 18.25 9.82 2.98
CA GLU A 28 18.91 9.05 1.93
C GLU A 28 19.47 10.00 0.85
N PRO A 29 20.59 9.65 0.18
CA PRO A 29 21.09 10.42 -0.96
C PRO A 29 20.01 10.55 -2.06
N GLY A 30 19.80 11.76 -2.58
CA GLY A 30 18.75 12.03 -3.58
C GLY A 30 17.36 12.32 -2.99
N ALA A 31 17.17 12.14 -1.68
CA ALA A 31 15.97 12.55 -0.96
C ALA A 31 16.12 13.96 -0.31
N GLY A 32 15.08 14.43 0.38
CA GLY A 32 15.13 15.66 1.19
C GLY A 32 14.45 16.90 0.62
N CYS A 33 13.50 16.76 -0.32
CA CYS A 33 12.77 17.90 -0.88
C CYS A 33 11.58 18.37 -0.02
N PHE A 34 11.31 17.71 1.12
CA PHE A 34 10.23 18.04 2.07
C PHE A 34 8.80 18.01 1.51
N THR A 35 8.60 17.48 0.30
CA THR A 35 7.26 17.22 -0.22
C THR A 35 6.50 16.34 0.76
N ARG A 36 5.21 16.65 0.98
CA ARG A 36 4.30 15.85 1.79
C ARG A 36 3.27 15.19 0.89
N TRP A 37 3.21 13.87 0.90
CA TRP A 37 2.29 13.11 0.04
C TRP A 37 1.89 11.79 0.68
N ASN A 38 0.80 11.19 0.22
CA ASN A 38 0.51 9.81 0.52
C ASN A 38 1.41 8.93 -0.36
N THR A 39 2.28 8.15 0.28
CA THR A 39 3.30 7.34 -0.41
C THR A 39 2.70 6.34 -1.41
N PHE A 40 1.45 5.92 -1.20
CA PHE A 40 0.76 4.96 -2.06
C PHE A 40 0.22 5.57 -3.36
N TRP A 41 0.13 6.89 -3.49
CA TRP A 41 -0.29 7.53 -4.75
C TRP A 41 0.72 7.33 -5.88
N THR A 42 1.99 7.11 -5.54
CA THR A 42 3.12 7.06 -6.47
C THR A 42 3.99 5.83 -6.22
N ALA A 43 3.45 4.81 -5.55
CA ALA A 43 4.16 3.58 -5.18
C ALA A 43 5.54 3.82 -4.53
N GLY A 44 5.63 4.80 -3.63
CA GLY A 44 6.87 5.12 -2.92
C GLY A 44 7.76 6.15 -3.62
N CYS A 45 7.45 6.57 -4.84
CA CYS A 45 8.23 7.60 -5.54
C CYS A 45 7.85 9.00 -5.07
N CYS A 46 8.80 9.80 -4.60
CA CYS A 46 8.54 11.17 -4.21
C CYS A 46 8.19 12.04 -5.43
N PRO A 47 7.02 12.71 -5.48
CA PRO A 47 6.66 13.55 -6.62
C PRO A 47 7.47 14.85 -6.72
N GLY A 48 8.22 15.22 -5.66
CA GLY A 48 9.04 16.42 -5.64
C GLY A 48 10.44 16.22 -6.24
N CYS A 49 11.17 15.19 -5.80
CA CYS A 49 12.54 14.93 -6.25
C CYS A 49 12.72 13.62 -7.02
N GLY A 50 11.68 12.79 -7.17
CA GLY A 50 11.75 11.50 -7.86
C GLY A 50 12.41 10.38 -7.06
N HIS A 51 12.79 10.62 -5.79
CA HIS A 51 13.40 9.58 -4.94
C HIS A 51 12.44 8.44 -4.65
N PHE A 52 12.88 7.19 -4.83
CA PHE A 52 12.09 6.00 -4.56
C PHE A 52 12.32 5.48 -3.15
N TRP A 53 11.28 5.51 -2.31
CA TRP A 53 11.33 5.02 -0.93
C TRP A 53 10.95 3.54 -0.86
N ALA A 54 11.95 2.67 -0.67
CA ALA A 54 11.72 1.22 -0.52
C ALA A 54 11.09 0.83 0.83
N ILE A 55 11.16 1.73 1.84
CA ILE A 55 10.65 1.50 3.19
C ILE A 55 9.59 2.54 3.52
N THR A 56 8.47 2.09 4.10
CA THR A 56 7.40 2.98 4.60
C THR A 56 7.25 2.83 6.11
N GLN A 57 7.16 3.96 6.81
CA GLN A 57 6.86 3.99 8.25
C GLN A 57 5.35 4.02 8.47
N CYS A 58 4.82 3.15 9.32
CA CYS A 58 3.41 3.18 9.68
C CYS A 58 3.09 4.41 10.55
N LEU A 59 2.03 5.16 10.22
CA LEU A 59 1.61 6.32 11.02
C LEU A 59 0.88 5.93 12.31
N SER A 60 0.37 4.69 12.41
CA SER A 60 -0.24 4.16 13.63
C SER A 60 0.82 3.54 14.56
N CYS A 61 1.40 2.40 14.19
CA CYS A 61 2.35 1.67 15.06
C CYS A 61 3.80 2.18 15.03
N LYS A 62 4.12 3.17 14.18
CA LYS A 62 5.45 3.79 14.03
C LYS A 62 6.59 2.88 13.56
N GLN A 63 6.33 1.59 13.37
CA GLN A 63 7.30 0.65 12.79
C GLN A 63 7.49 0.86 11.29
N LYS A 64 8.67 0.49 10.80
CA LYS A 64 9.02 0.52 9.38
C LYS A 64 8.86 -0.86 8.74
N SER A 65 8.42 -0.91 7.50
CA SER A 65 8.32 -2.14 6.71
C SER A 65 8.59 -1.86 5.23
N PRO A 66 8.97 -2.88 4.43
CA PRO A 66 9.09 -2.75 2.98
C PRO A 66 7.80 -2.17 2.38
N HIS A 67 7.92 -1.18 1.50
CA HIS A 67 6.76 -0.51 0.90
C HIS A 67 5.90 -1.50 0.11
N GLU A 68 6.50 -2.45 -0.60
CA GLU A 68 5.81 -3.53 -1.33
C GLU A 68 4.92 -4.40 -0.42
N ALA A 69 5.30 -4.61 0.85
CA ALA A 69 4.56 -5.45 1.78
C ALA A 69 3.24 -4.81 2.28
N TRP A 70 2.98 -3.55 1.91
CA TRP A 70 1.71 -2.88 2.19
C TRP A 70 0.60 -3.25 1.20
N TYR A 71 0.94 -3.83 0.04
CA TYR A 71 -0.01 -4.21 -0.99
C TYR A 71 -0.44 -5.67 -0.80
N HIS A 72 -1.70 -5.89 -0.45
CA HIS A 72 -2.29 -7.20 -0.21
C HIS A 72 -3.29 -7.50 -1.31
N TYR A 73 -2.94 -8.42 -2.21
CA TYR A 73 -3.80 -8.84 -3.29
C TYR A 73 -4.75 -9.93 -2.78
N PRO A 74 -6.06 -9.84 -3.01
CA PRO A 74 -6.96 -10.94 -2.70
C PRO A 74 -6.61 -12.14 -3.58
N SER A 75 -6.38 -13.31 -2.97
CA SER A 75 -6.14 -14.56 -3.69
C SER A 75 -7.34 -14.95 -4.55
N ASP A 76 -7.10 -15.58 -5.70
CA ASP A 76 -8.15 -16.06 -6.64
C ASP A 76 -9.10 -17.11 -6.00
N GLU A 77 -8.70 -17.72 -4.87
CA GLU A 77 -9.47 -18.73 -4.13
C GLU A 77 -10.84 -18.27 -3.62
N GLY A 78 -11.09 -16.95 -3.60
CA GLY A 78 -12.41 -16.37 -3.31
C GLY A 78 -13.34 -16.33 -4.53
N ARG A 79 -12.79 -16.24 -5.74
CA ARG A 79 -13.57 -16.21 -7.00
C ARG A 79 -14.08 -17.58 -7.41
N GLU A 80 -13.34 -18.64 -7.10
CA GLU A 80 -13.73 -20.01 -7.43
C GLU A 80 -14.94 -20.46 -6.59
N ARG A 81 -14.93 -20.14 -5.29
CA ARG A 81 -16.00 -20.48 -4.35
C ARG A 81 -17.35 -19.84 -4.68
N SER A 82 -17.34 -18.54 -5.03
CA SER A 82 -18.56 -17.81 -5.39
C SER A 82 -19.20 -18.27 -6.69
N LYS A 83 -18.41 -18.79 -7.65
CA LYS A 83 -18.96 -19.35 -8.90
C LYS A 83 -19.60 -20.72 -8.70
N GLU A 84 -19.03 -21.54 -7.81
CA GLU A 84 -19.55 -22.88 -7.50
C GLU A 84 -20.88 -22.79 -6.72
N GLU A 85 -20.98 -21.90 -5.74
CA GLU A 85 -22.24 -21.65 -5.00
C GLU A 85 -23.35 -21.08 -5.91
N GLU A 86 -23.02 -20.18 -6.85
CA GLU A 86 -23.99 -19.62 -7.79
C GLU A 86 -24.50 -20.66 -8.81
N LEU A 87 -23.65 -21.60 -9.23
CA LEU A 87 -24.04 -22.74 -10.08
C LEU A 87 -24.90 -23.76 -9.32
N GLU A 88 -24.64 -24.00 -8.03
CA GLU A 88 -25.45 -24.89 -7.19
C GLU A 88 -26.84 -24.32 -6.87
N ILE A 89 -26.97 -23.00 -6.67
CA ILE A 89 -28.26 -22.34 -6.43
C ILE A 89 -29.11 -22.30 -7.72
N SER A 90 -28.47 -22.36 -8.89
CA SER A 90 -29.14 -22.38 -10.20
C SER A 90 -29.60 -23.76 -10.68
N ARG A 91 -29.39 -24.81 -9.88
CA ARG A 91 -29.69 -26.21 -10.17
C ARG A 91 -30.91 -26.71 -9.40
#